data_AF-A0A0J9VMH5-F1
#
_entry.id   AF-A0A0J9VMH5-F1
#
_cell.length_a   1.000
_cell.length_b   1.000
_cell.length_c   1.000
_cell.angle_alpha   90.00
_cell.angle_beta   90.00
_cell.angle_gamma   90.00
#
_symmetry.space_group_name_H-M   'P 1'
#
loop_
_entity.id
_entity.type
_entity.pdbx_description
1 polymer ?
#
loop_
_entity_poly.entity_id
_entity_poly.type
_entity_poly.pdbx_seq_one_letter_code
_entity_poly.pdbx_strand_id
1 'polypeptide(L)'
;METSQETEECVTIIPDGDVVLVLGKSRTAVEITASFLKHISPVFERMLVLPILEGEAVRSFDGTEPVAIELPAEQPGAMIIALRALYGSDPECLTAEPRDIRDVSVLADKYDMVQRFRPMAAIWLGYPAATTSQPNHHAAYLFRIEKEFFEISKFFIRNDAPVLKYALGTPDEHLGPKLGMAIESVRLANFTNHVDIGLCLGFFSTAQDNFVERQPGCRFTTRHLW
;
A
#
# COMPACT_ATOMS: atom_id res chain seq x y z
N MET A 1 30.14 -18.77 -29.53
CA MET A 1 28.73 -18.51 -29.17
C MET A 1 28.68 -18.68 -27.67
N GLU A 2 29.12 -17.65 -26.95
CA GLU A 2 29.19 -17.66 -25.50
C GLU A 2 27.81 -17.28 -24.98
N THR A 3 27.14 -18.24 -24.35
CA THR A 3 25.96 -18.02 -23.52
C THR A 3 26.33 -17.02 -22.44
N SER A 4 25.86 -15.78 -22.59
CA SER A 4 25.88 -14.78 -21.53
C SER A 4 25.08 -15.34 -20.36
N GLN A 5 25.76 -15.66 -19.27
CA GLN A 5 25.12 -15.93 -17.99
C GLN A 5 24.41 -14.64 -17.58
N GLU A 6 23.09 -14.61 -17.72
CA GLU A 6 22.25 -13.67 -16.99
C GLU A 6 22.52 -13.92 -15.51
N THR A 7 23.22 -13.00 -14.86
CA THR A 7 23.30 -12.97 -13.40
C THR A 7 21.88 -12.76 -12.89
N GLU A 8 21.20 -13.83 -12.48
CA GLU A 8 19.95 -13.75 -11.74
C GLU A 8 20.21 -12.94 -10.46
N GLU A 9 19.71 -11.70 -10.45
CA GLU A 9 19.83 -10.80 -9.31
C GLU A 9 18.98 -11.37 -8.16
N CYS A 10 19.65 -12.04 -7.21
CA CYS A 10 19.04 -12.54 -5.99
C CYS A 10 19.15 -11.48 -4.89
N VAL A 11 18.01 -11.01 -4.40
CA VAL A 11 17.92 -10.04 -3.31
C VAL A 11 17.68 -10.77 -1.99
N THR A 12 18.66 -10.75 -1.10
CA THR A 12 18.50 -11.34 0.24
C THR A 12 17.88 -10.36 1.22
N ILE A 13 16.74 -10.74 1.83
CA ILE A 13 16.11 -10.00 2.93
C ILE A 13 16.51 -10.60 4.28
N ILE A 14 16.43 -11.93 4.38
CA ILE A 14 16.84 -12.70 5.56
C ILE A 14 17.82 -13.77 5.05
N PRO A 15 19.11 -13.71 5.43
CA PRO A 15 20.09 -14.71 5.03
C PRO A 15 19.74 -16.12 5.52
N ASP A 16 20.17 -17.13 4.77
CA ASP A 16 19.92 -18.55 5.04
C ASP A 16 18.42 -18.87 5.11
N GLY A 17 17.65 -18.24 4.22
CA GLY A 17 16.21 -18.39 4.14
C GLY A 17 15.78 -19.77 3.66
N ASP A 18 14.64 -20.28 4.15
CA ASP A 18 14.03 -21.54 3.69
C ASP A 18 13.13 -21.36 2.45
N VAL A 19 12.96 -20.12 1.97
CA VAL A 19 12.12 -19.76 0.82
C VAL A 19 12.79 -18.72 -0.08
N VAL A 20 12.58 -18.87 -1.39
CA VAL A 20 12.86 -17.83 -2.39
C VAL A 20 11.57 -17.44 -3.10
N LEU A 21 11.18 -16.16 -3.01
CA LEU A 21 10.08 -15.64 -3.81
C LEU A 21 10.61 -15.29 -5.21
N VAL A 22 9.98 -15.84 -6.26
CA VAL A 22 10.31 -15.55 -7.65
C VAL A 22 9.27 -14.58 -8.20
N LEU A 23 9.67 -13.32 -8.40
CA LEU A 23 8.75 -12.21 -8.61
C LEU A 23 8.72 -11.73 -10.06
N GLY A 24 7.50 -11.53 -10.56
CA GLY A 24 7.26 -10.87 -11.84
C GLY A 24 7.78 -11.65 -13.04
N LYS A 25 7.66 -11.04 -14.23
CA LYS A 25 8.17 -11.63 -15.48
C LYS A 25 9.69 -11.64 -15.57
N SER A 26 10.36 -10.75 -14.84
CA SER A 26 11.81 -10.71 -14.72
C SER A 26 12.38 -11.81 -13.83
N ARG A 27 11.52 -12.61 -13.18
CA ARG A 27 11.92 -13.70 -12.27
C ARG A 27 12.90 -13.24 -11.18
N THR A 28 12.70 -12.04 -10.66
CA THR A 28 13.57 -11.51 -9.60
C THR A 28 13.44 -12.38 -8.36
N ALA A 29 14.55 -12.97 -7.92
CA ALA A 29 14.59 -13.88 -6.78
C ALA A 29 14.78 -13.08 -5.48
N VAL A 30 13.98 -13.40 -4.45
CA VAL A 30 14.06 -12.77 -3.14
C VAL A 30 14.16 -13.84 -2.05
N GLU A 31 15.33 -13.95 -1.42
CA GLU A 31 15.60 -14.90 -0.34
C GLU A 31 15.04 -14.40 0.99
N ILE A 32 14.25 -15.25 1.66
CA ILE A 32 13.53 -14.91 2.89
C ILE A 32 13.15 -16.18 3.67
N THR A 33 12.49 -16.03 4.83
CA THR A 33 11.94 -17.16 5.57
C THR A 33 10.42 -17.28 5.46
N ALA A 34 9.92 -18.50 5.32
CA ALA A 34 8.50 -18.84 5.41
C ALA A 34 7.93 -18.38 6.75
N SER A 35 8.68 -18.52 7.84
CA SER A 35 8.24 -18.08 9.18
C SER A 35 7.92 -16.59 9.23
N PHE A 36 8.77 -15.76 8.64
CA PHE A 36 8.55 -14.31 8.56
C PHE A 36 7.35 -13.99 7.67
N LEU A 37 7.25 -14.58 6.47
CA LEU A 37 6.13 -14.36 5.54
C LEU A 37 4.77 -14.67 6.20
N LYS A 38 4.66 -15.81 6.89
CA LYS A 38 3.44 -16.20 7.63
C LYS A 38 3.12 -15.22 8.76
N HIS A 39 4.13 -14.66 9.42
CA HIS A 39 3.93 -13.73 10.54
C HIS A 39 3.40 -12.36 10.08
N ILE A 40 3.86 -11.88 8.94
CA ILE A 40 3.52 -10.53 8.45
C ILE A 40 2.24 -10.50 7.62
N SER A 41 1.84 -11.61 6.99
CA SER A 41 0.72 -11.67 6.05
C SER A 41 -0.17 -12.90 6.28
N PRO A 42 -1.46 -12.70 6.59
CA PRO A 42 -2.44 -13.78 6.61
C PRO A 42 -2.62 -14.48 5.26
N VAL A 43 -2.36 -13.80 4.15
CA VAL A 43 -2.41 -14.39 2.80
C VAL A 43 -1.26 -15.38 2.61
N PHE A 44 -0.03 -14.97 2.94
CA PHE A 44 1.11 -15.90 2.91
C PHE A 44 0.94 -17.02 3.94
N GLU A 45 0.39 -16.73 5.13
CA GLU A 45 0.06 -17.79 6.10
C GLU A 45 -0.79 -18.90 5.48
N ARG A 46 -1.92 -18.54 4.86
CA ARG A 46 -2.78 -19.52 4.20
C ARG A 46 -2.07 -20.22 3.05
N MET A 47 -1.36 -19.48 2.20
CA MET A 47 -0.63 -20.05 1.05
C MET A 47 0.38 -21.12 1.48
N LEU A 48 1.12 -20.87 2.57
CA LEU A 48 2.22 -21.73 3.01
C LEU A 48 1.77 -22.84 3.98
N VAL A 49 0.56 -22.75 4.55
CA VAL A 49 0.03 -23.75 5.48
C VAL A 49 -0.95 -24.72 4.81
N LEU A 50 -1.66 -24.33 3.76
CA LEU A 50 -2.64 -25.21 3.11
C LEU A 50 -1.98 -26.39 2.37
N PRO A 51 -2.72 -27.49 2.12
CA PRO A 51 -2.29 -28.60 1.26
C PRO A 51 -2.42 -28.22 -0.21
N ILE A 52 -1.72 -27.17 -0.59
CA ILE A 52 -1.53 -26.71 -1.97
C ILE A 52 -0.04 -26.79 -2.31
N LEU A 53 0.31 -26.62 -3.59
CA LEU A 53 1.66 -26.81 -4.12
C LEU A 53 2.73 -26.11 -3.26
N GLU A 54 2.54 -24.83 -2.97
CA GLU A 54 3.47 -24.00 -2.19
C GLU A 54 3.61 -24.51 -0.75
N GLY A 55 2.49 -24.84 -0.10
CA GLY A 55 2.50 -25.33 1.28
C GLY A 55 3.05 -26.76 1.43
N GLU A 56 2.85 -27.63 0.43
CA GLU A 56 3.46 -28.96 0.39
C GLU A 56 4.98 -28.88 0.19
N ALA A 57 5.43 -27.99 -0.70
CA ALA A 57 6.85 -27.75 -0.93
C ALA A 57 7.56 -27.26 0.34
N VAL A 58 6.99 -26.27 1.04
CA VAL A 58 7.55 -25.77 2.30
C VAL A 58 7.54 -26.84 3.41
N ARG A 59 6.50 -27.67 3.51
CA ARG A 59 6.46 -28.77 4.49
C ARG A 59 7.48 -29.88 4.21
N SER A 60 7.83 -30.07 2.95
CA SER A 60 8.76 -31.12 2.52
C SER A 60 10.21 -30.63 2.44
N PHE A 61 10.47 -29.37 2.82
CA PHE A 61 11.81 -28.80 2.87
C PHE A 61 12.73 -29.61 3.78
N ASP A 62 13.87 -30.05 3.25
CA ASP A 62 14.82 -30.94 3.90
C ASP A 62 16.09 -30.22 4.40
N GLY A 63 16.15 -28.90 4.24
CA GLY A 63 17.31 -28.08 4.63
C GLY A 63 18.40 -27.96 3.56
N THR A 64 18.21 -28.50 2.35
CA THR A 64 19.25 -28.48 1.31
C THR A 64 19.17 -27.24 0.41
N GLU A 65 18.02 -26.99 -0.21
CA GLU A 65 17.80 -25.85 -1.12
C GLU A 65 16.51 -25.11 -0.78
N PRO A 66 16.52 -23.75 -0.72
CA PRO A 66 15.34 -22.97 -0.42
C PRO A 66 14.18 -23.26 -1.37
N VAL A 67 12.96 -23.27 -0.85
CA VAL A 67 11.76 -23.54 -1.64
C VAL A 67 11.40 -22.34 -2.49
N ALA A 68 11.37 -22.50 -3.82
CA ALA A 68 10.95 -21.45 -4.75
C ALA A 68 9.42 -21.29 -4.77
N ILE A 69 8.93 -20.05 -4.64
CA ILE A 69 7.51 -19.69 -4.69
C ILE A 69 7.30 -18.67 -5.80
N GLU A 70 6.59 -19.09 -6.85
CA GLU A 70 6.38 -18.30 -8.06
C GLU A 70 5.23 -17.31 -7.90
N LEU A 71 5.52 -16.01 -8.01
CA LEU A 71 4.56 -14.91 -7.92
C LEU A 71 4.65 -14.01 -9.16
N PRO A 72 4.29 -14.51 -10.36
CA PRO A 72 4.54 -13.85 -11.65
C PRO A 72 3.74 -12.56 -11.86
N ALA A 73 2.66 -12.36 -11.10
CA ALA A 73 1.82 -11.17 -11.16
C ALA A 73 2.37 -10.01 -10.32
N GLU A 74 3.32 -10.27 -9.42
CA GLU A 74 3.82 -9.25 -8.50
C GLU A 74 4.91 -8.38 -9.12
N GLN A 75 4.93 -7.11 -8.70
CA GLN A 75 5.99 -6.18 -9.05
C GLN A 75 7.15 -6.35 -8.06
N PRO A 76 8.37 -6.70 -8.53
CA PRO A 76 9.50 -6.96 -7.63
C PRO A 76 9.81 -5.81 -6.68
N GLY A 77 9.85 -4.57 -7.19
CA GLY A 77 10.21 -3.39 -6.40
C GLY A 77 9.30 -3.17 -5.18
N ALA A 78 7.97 -3.23 -5.37
CA ALA A 78 7.03 -3.04 -4.27
C ALA A 78 7.14 -4.14 -3.20
N MET A 79 7.33 -5.40 -3.61
CA MET A 79 7.51 -6.51 -2.67
C MET A 79 8.83 -6.36 -1.89
N ILE A 80 9.93 -6.03 -2.56
CA ILE A 80 11.24 -5.84 -1.92
C ILE A 80 11.17 -4.71 -0.88
N ILE A 81 10.62 -3.55 -1.25
CA ILE A 81 10.44 -2.42 -0.31
C ILE A 81 9.57 -2.84 0.86
N ALA A 82 8.46 -3.54 0.61
CA ALA A 82 7.56 -4.01 1.66
C ALA A 82 8.28 -4.94 2.66
N LEU A 83 9.02 -5.94 2.16
CA LEU A 83 9.71 -6.91 2.99
C LEU A 83 10.86 -6.27 3.77
N ARG A 84 11.68 -5.41 3.15
CA ARG A 84 12.74 -4.65 3.82
C ARG A 84 12.20 -3.74 4.91
N ALA A 85 11.12 -3.01 4.61
CA ALA A 85 10.49 -2.11 5.57
C ALA A 85 9.94 -2.84 6.80
N LEU A 86 9.33 -4.01 6.61
CA LEU A 86 8.76 -4.80 7.72
C LEU A 86 9.81 -5.57 8.51
N TYR A 87 10.87 -6.04 7.85
CA TYR A 87 11.97 -6.72 8.53
C TYR A 87 12.89 -5.72 9.25
N GLY A 88 12.98 -4.49 8.74
CA GLY A 88 13.84 -3.45 9.28
C GLY A 88 15.31 -3.58 8.85
N SER A 89 15.59 -4.29 7.74
CA SER A 89 16.96 -4.47 7.24
C SER A 89 17.54 -3.24 6.55
N ASP A 90 16.70 -2.28 6.15
CA ASP A 90 17.12 -1.19 5.27
C ASP A 90 16.52 0.16 5.70
N PRO A 91 17.34 1.06 6.28
CA PRO A 91 16.92 2.41 6.64
C PRO A 91 16.45 3.26 5.45
N GLU A 92 16.90 2.97 4.21
CA GLU A 92 16.51 3.73 3.01
C GLU A 92 15.01 3.57 2.71
N CYS A 93 14.38 2.52 3.23
CA CYS A 93 12.93 2.34 3.14
C CYS A 93 12.14 3.49 3.80
N LEU A 94 12.73 4.25 4.74
CA LEU A 94 12.08 5.41 5.35
C LEU A 94 11.87 6.57 4.37
N THR A 95 12.64 6.61 3.28
CA THR A 95 12.65 7.68 2.27
C THR A 95 12.09 7.23 0.92
N ALA A 96 11.23 6.20 0.91
CA ALA A 96 10.58 5.70 -0.29
C ALA A 96 9.87 6.81 -1.08
N GLU A 97 9.95 6.75 -2.41
CA GLU A 97 9.30 7.73 -3.26
C GLU A 97 7.77 7.60 -3.20
N PRO A 98 7.01 8.67 -3.52
CA PRO A 98 5.56 8.60 -3.53
C PRO A 98 4.99 7.45 -4.37
N ARG A 99 5.61 7.15 -5.52
CA ARG A 99 5.19 6.04 -6.37
C ARG A 99 5.31 4.71 -5.63
N ASP A 100 6.44 4.47 -4.98
CA ASP A 100 6.71 3.23 -4.27
C ASP A 100 5.80 3.07 -3.05
N ILE A 101 5.57 4.15 -2.29
CA ILE A 101 4.63 4.16 -1.16
C ILE A 101 3.23 3.73 -1.62
N ARG A 102 2.77 4.22 -2.78
CA ARG A 102 1.48 3.82 -3.36
C ARG A 102 1.50 2.35 -3.75
N ASP A 103 2.51 1.89 -4.46
CA ASP A 103 2.58 0.52 -4.97
C ASP A 103 2.69 -0.49 -3.80
N VAL A 104 3.43 -0.15 -2.73
CA VAL A 104 3.47 -0.89 -1.46
C VAL A 104 2.11 -0.88 -0.76
N SER A 105 1.37 0.22 -0.79
CA SER A 105 0.04 0.28 -0.17
C SER A 105 -0.98 -0.66 -0.81
N VAL A 106 -0.91 -0.82 -2.15
CA VAL A 106 -1.73 -1.80 -2.89
C VAL A 106 -1.33 -3.22 -2.53
N LEU A 107 -0.02 -3.50 -2.48
CA LEU A 107 0.49 -4.80 -2.08
C LEU A 107 0.11 -5.14 -0.63
N ALA A 108 0.22 -4.19 0.28
CA ALA A 108 -0.14 -4.37 1.69
C ALA A 108 -1.63 -4.67 1.86
N ASP A 109 -2.52 -4.06 1.08
CA ASP A 109 -3.94 -4.40 1.08
C ASP A 109 -4.18 -5.81 0.52
N LYS A 110 -3.58 -6.13 -0.64
CA LYS A 110 -3.68 -7.45 -1.30
C LYS A 110 -3.26 -8.61 -0.39
N TYR A 111 -2.17 -8.44 0.33
CA TYR A 111 -1.59 -9.47 1.22
C TYR A 111 -2.06 -9.34 2.67
N ASP A 112 -3.02 -8.47 2.97
CA ASP A 112 -3.57 -8.22 4.31
C ASP A 112 -2.47 -7.86 5.36
N MET A 113 -1.51 -7.03 4.93
CA MET A 113 -0.40 -6.53 5.75
C MET A 113 -0.62 -5.10 6.27
N VAL A 114 -1.76 -4.47 5.95
CA VAL A 114 -2.04 -3.06 6.28
C VAL A 114 -1.75 -2.70 7.74
N GLN A 115 -2.12 -3.56 8.69
CA GLN A 115 -1.87 -3.29 10.11
C GLN A 115 -0.38 -3.25 10.46
N ARG A 116 0.45 -4.06 9.79
CA ARG A 116 1.91 -4.10 10.01
C ARG A 116 2.59 -2.82 9.52
N PHE A 117 2.05 -2.20 8.47
CA PHE A 117 2.58 -0.97 7.90
C PHE A 117 2.19 0.31 8.65
N ARG A 118 1.29 0.29 9.64
CA ARG A 118 0.79 1.55 10.25
C ARG A 118 1.89 2.49 10.76
N PRO A 119 2.95 2.01 11.46
CA PRO A 119 4.04 2.89 11.89
C PRO A 119 4.80 3.50 10.70
N MET A 120 5.14 2.67 9.71
CA MET A 120 5.88 3.09 8.52
C MET A 120 5.06 4.04 7.65
N ALA A 121 3.78 3.75 7.44
CA ALA A 121 2.85 4.58 6.70
C ALA A 121 2.66 5.96 7.36
N ALA A 122 2.67 6.05 8.70
CA ALA A 122 2.63 7.33 9.39
C ALA A 122 3.89 8.18 9.12
N ILE A 123 5.05 7.55 8.94
CA ILE A 123 6.29 8.23 8.55
C ILE A 123 6.21 8.67 7.08
N TRP A 124 5.91 7.74 6.18
CA TRP A 124 5.81 7.99 4.74
C TRP A 124 4.80 9.08 4.37
N LEU A 125 3.67 9.12 5.08
CA LEU A 125 2.58 10.05 4.79
C LEU A 125 2.59 11.31 5.68
N GLY A 126 3.38 11.29 6.76
CA GLY A 126 3.44 12.39 7.73
C GLY A 126 4.34 13.56 7.29
N TYR A 127 5.24 13.36 6.33
CA TYR A 127 6.04 14.44 5.77
C TYR A 127 5.14 15.41 5.00
N PRO A 128 5.24 16.74 5.22
CA PRO A 128 4.20 17.67 4.84
C PRO A 128 3.90 17.61 3.35
N ALA A 129 2.65 17.28 3.03
CA ALA A 129 2.00 17.39 1.72
C ALA A 129 2.18 18.78 1.03
N ALA A 130 2.79 19.75 1.71
CA ALA A 130 3.19 21.06 1.18
C ALA A 130 4.49 21.06 0.35
N THR A 131 5.31 19.99 0.40
CA THR A 131 6.60 19.93 -0.34
C THR A 131 6.59 18.99 -1.53
N THR A 132 5.63 18.06 -1.60
CA THR A 132 5.50 17.11 -2.71
C THR A 132 4.42 17.58 -3.68
N SER A 133 4.75 17.64 -4.97
CA SER A 133 3.79 17.95 -6.05
C SER A 133 2.67 16.90 -6.22
N GLN A 134 2.72 15.78 -5.47
CA GLN A 134 1.80 14.65 -5.57
C GLN A 134 1.60 13.94 -4.21
N PRO A 135 0.74 14.45 -3.30
CA PRO A 135 0.46 13.77 -2.04
C PRO A 135 -0.37 12.47 -2.26
N ASN A 136 0.01 11.39 -1.58
CA ASN A 136 -0.52 10.04 -1.80
C ASN A 136 -1.82 9.76 -1.02
N HIS A 137 -2.93 10.35 -1.47
CA HIS A 137 -4.25 10.13 -0.86
C HIS A 137 -4.69 8.66 -0.90
N HIS A 138 -4.38 7.95 -1.99
CA HIS A 138 -4.64 6.51 -2.13
C HIS A 138 -3.92 5.67 -1.09
N ALA A 139 -2.64 5.95 -0.84
CA ALA A 139 -1.89 5.20 0.16
C ALA A 139 -2.42 5.47 1.58
N ALA A 140 -2.82 6.72 1.88
CA ALA A 140 -3.44 7.04 3.15
C ALA A 140 -4.78 6.29 3.37
N TYR A 141 -5.54 6.08 2.29
CA TYR A 141 -6.74 5.25 2.31
C TYR A 141 -6.42 3.77 2.58
N LEU A 142 -5.56 3.18 1.76
CA LEU A 142 -5.23 1.74 1.82
C LEU A 142 -4.53 1.37 3.14
N PHE A 143 -3.63 2.21 3.63
CA PHE A 143 -3.00 2.01 4.94
C PHE A 143 -3.92 2.35 6.13
N ARG A 144 -5.12 2.89 5.87
CA ARG A 144 -6.12 3.28 6.89
C ARG A 144 -5.56 4.30 7.90
N ILE A 145 -4.85 5.30 7.38
CA ILE A 145 -4.21 6.35 8.16
C ILE A 145 -5.14 7.57 8.17
N GLU A 146 -6.06 7.61 9.15
CA GLU A 146 -7.17 8.58 9.20
C GLU A 146 -6.75 10.06 9.27
N LYS A 147 -5.63 10.36 9.92
CA LYS A 147 -5.15 11.74 10.07
C LYS A 147 -4.57 12.23 8.76
N GLU A 148 -3.69 11.45 8.15
CA GLU A 148 -3.02 11.79 6.90
C GLU A 148 -4.01 11.79 5.72
N PHE A 149 -4.99 10.88 5.70
CA PHE A 149 -6.09 10.91 4.73
C PHE A 149 -6.87 12.22 4.79
N PHE A 150 -7.20 12.68 6.00
CA PHE A 150 -7.90 13.95 6.22
C PHE A 150 -7.05 15.17 5.79
N GLU A 151 -5.77 15.22 6.18
CA GLU A 151 -4.90 16.35 5.83
C GLU A 151 -4.57 16.42 4.34
N ILE A 152 -4.39 15.27 3.68
CA ILE A 152 -4.13 15.21 2.22
C ILE A 152 -5.37 15.64 1.44
N SER A 153 -6.57 15.12 1.78
CA SER A 153 -7.81 15.57 1.11
C SER A 153 -8.09 17.04 1.34
N LYS A 154 -7.82 17.55 2.55
CA LYS A 154 -7.91 18.98 2.88
C LYS A 154 -7.00 19.84 2.01
N PHE A 155 -5.77 19.38 1.75
CA PHE A 155 -4.87 20.03 0.80
C PHE A 155 -5.48 20.10 -0.60
N PHE A 156 -6.03 18.99 -1.10
CA PHE A 156 -6.70 18.98 -2.41
C PHE A 156 -7.88 19.94 -2.45
N ILE A 157 -8.77 19.90 -1.45
CA ILE A 157 -9.95 20.77 -1.38
C ILE A 157 -9.56 22.25 -1.43
N ARG A 158 -8.51 22.66 -0.70
CA ARG A 158 -8.04 24.06 -0.65
C ARG A 158 -7.37 24.57 -1.92
N ASN A 159 -6.56 23.75 -2.59
CA ASN A 159 -5.62 24.24 -3.62
C ASN A 159 -6.14 24.15 -5.06
N ASP A 160 -7.42 23.83 -5.27
CA ASP A 160 -8.02 23.59 -6.59
C ASP A 160 -7.16 22.70 -7.52
N ALA A 161 -6.38 21.79 -6.92
CA ALA A 161 -5.48 20.91 -7.67
C ALA A 161 -6.30 20.00 -8.60
N PRO A 162 -5.88 19.78 -9.86
CA PRO A 162 -6.65 19.01 -10.84
C PRO A 162 -6.81 17.55 -10.39
N VAL A 163 -8.01 17.16 -9.97
CA VAL A 163 -8.23 15.85 -9.34
C VAL A 163 -8.26 14.71 -10.35
N LEU A 164 -8.53 14.99 -11.63
CA LEU A 164 -8.58 13.99 -12.69
C LEU A 164 -7.26 13.23 -12.86
N LYS A 165 -6.12 13.92 -12.83
CA LYS A 165 -4.79 13.28 -12.94
C LYS A 165 -4.54 12.33 -11.77
N TYR A 166 -5.02 12.68 -10.58
CA TYR A 166 -4.90 11.83 -9.40
C TYR A 166 -5.85 10.64 -9.47
N ALA A 167 -7.11 10.86 -9.85
CA ALA A 167 -8.13 9.82 -9.98
C ALA A 167 -7.76 8.75 -11.03
N LEU A 168 -7.09 9.15 -12.12
CA LEU A 168 -6.62 8.22 -13.16
C LEU A 168 -5.28 7.55 -12.82
N GLY A 169 -4.58 8.02 -11.78
CA GLY A 169 -3.25 7.53 -11.40
C GLY A 169 -3.26 6.31 -10.47
N THR A 170 -4.44 5.75 -10.18
CA THR A 170 -4.61 4.56 -9.33
C THR A 170 -4.90 3.31 -10.17
N PRO A 171 -4.32 2.15 -9.82
CA PRO A 171 -4.68 0.87 -10.43
C PRO A 171 -6.13 0.45 -10.16
N ASP A 172 -6.73 0.93 -9.06
CA ASP A 172 -8.13 0.66 -8.73
C ASP A 172 -9.06 1.57 -9.54
N GLU A 173 -9.82 0.95 -10.44
CA GLU A 173 -10.75 1.58 -11.39
C GLU A 173 -11.91 2.31 -10.72
N HIS A 174 -12.21 2.03 -9.45
CA HIS A 174 -13.32 2.65 -8.71
C HIS A 174 -12.85 3.65 -7.66
N LEU A 175 -11.78 3.34 -6.93
CA LEU A 175 -11.30 4.13 -5.80
C LEU A 175 -10.87 5.54 -6.23
N GLY A 176 -10.13 5.65 -7.33
CA GLY A 176 -9.64 6.94 -7.83
C GLY A 176 -10.76 7.89 -8.22
N PRO A 177 -11.68 7.47 -9.10
CA PRO A 177 -12.89 8.23 -9.40
C PRO A 177 -13.71 8.56 -8.16
N LYS A 178 -13.87 7.61 -7.21
CA LYS A 178 -14.59 7.86 -5.94
C LYS A 178 -13.93 8.96 -5.11
N LEU A 179 -12.61 8.90 -4.91
CA LEU A 179 -11.84 9.93 -4.22
C LEU A 179 -11.97 11.29 -4.92
N GLY A 180 -11.94 11.27 -6.26
CA GLY A 180 -12.08 12.48 -7.06
C GLY A 180 -13.44 13.14 -6.90
N MET A 181 -14.51 12.36 -7.04
CA MET A 181 -15.87 12.82 -6.80
C MET A 181 -16.06 13.34 -5.38
N ALA A 182 -15.47 12.68 -4.38
CA ALA A 182 -15.56 13.12 -2.99
C ALA A 182 -14.90 14.50 -2.77
N ILE A 183 -13.71 14.71 -3.33
CA ILE A 183 -13.01 16.01 -3.26
C ILE A 183 -13.85 17.10 -3.93
N GLU A 184 -14.35 16.87 -5.14
CA GLU A 184 -15.15 17.88 -5.87
C GLU A 184 -16.50 18.15 -5.20
N SER A 185 -17.14 17.12 -4.64
CA SER A 185 -18.40 17.26 -3.90
C SER A 185 -18.22 18.17 -2.67
N VAL A 186 -17.12 17.99 -1.93
CA VAL A 186 -16.81 18.84 -0.78
C VAL A 186 -16.40 20.24 -1.22
N ARG A 187 -15.62 20.41 -2.31
CA ARG A 187 -15.31 21.74 -2.86
C ARG A 187 -16.58 22.51 -3.21
N LEU A 188 -17.52 21.88 -3.91
CA LEU A 188 -18.78 22.49 -4.30
C LEU A 188 -19.61 22.91 -3.08
N ALA A 189 -19.76 22.03 -2.10
CA ALA A 189 -20.50 22.32 -0.86
C ALA A 189 -19.80 23.35 0.03
N ASN A 190 -18.48 23.45 -0.06
CA ASN A 190 -17.65 24.38 0.71
C ASN A 190 -17.39 25.72 -0.01
N PHE A 191 -17.90 25.89 -1.23
CA PHE A 191 -17.59 27.03 -2.09
C PHE A 191 -17.87 28.38 -1.43
N THR A 192 -18.94 28.46 -0.62
CA THR A 192 -19.35 29.68 0.11
C THR A 192 -18.90 29.71 1.56
N ASN A 193 -18.68 28.55 2.18
CA ASN A 193 -18.45 28.44 3.61
C ASN A 193 -16.97 28.61 3.98
N HIS A 194 -16.07 28.34 3.02
CA HIS A 194 -14.62 28.44 3.18
C HIS A 194 -14.11 27.71 4.44
N VAL A 195 -14.79 26.62 4.83
CA VAL A 195 -14.45 25.83 6.00
C VAL A 195 -13.19 25.05 5.72
N ASP A 196 -12.34 24.98 6.73
CA ASP A 196 -11.08 24.31 6.61
C ASP A 196 -11.19 22.79 6.80
N ILE A 197 -11.57 22.05 5.76
CA ILE A 197 -12.04 20.66 5.87
C ILE A 197 -11.37 19.68 4.92
N GLY A 198 -11.21 18.44 5.39
CA GLY A 198 -10.82 17.25 4.63
C GLY A 198 -11.86 16.14 4.71
N LEU A 199 -11.64 15.06 3.98
CA LEU A 199 -12.51 13.88 3.97
C LEU A 199 -12.30 13.01 5.21
N CYS A 200 -13.39 12.52 5.79
CA CYS A 200 -13.35 11.57 6.88
C CYS A 200 -13.20 10.13 6.32
N LEU A 201 -12.09 9.44 6.65
CA LEU A 201 -11.77 8.10 6.13
C LEU A 201 -12.92 7.10 6.33
N GLY A 202 -13.38 6.92 7.57
CA GLY A 202 -14.40 5.91 7.89
C GLY A 202 -15.71 6.14 7.15
N PHE A 203 -16.06 7.41 6.91
CA PHE A 203 -17.23 7.73 6.10
C PHE A 203 -16.98 7.54 4.61
N PHE A 204 -15.84 8.01 4.10
CA PHE A 204 -15.48 7.81 2.70
C PHE A 204 -15.54 6.32 2.28
N SER A 205 -15.08 5.41 3.16
CA SER A 205 -15.16 3.97 2.94
C SER A 205 -16.59 3.43 2.79
N THR A 206 -17.58 4.05 3.43
CA THR A 206 -18.97 3.57 3.51
C THR A 206 -19.98 4.40 2.74
N ALA A 207 -19.61 5.62 2.31
CA ALA A 207 -20.46 6.55 1.58
C ALA A 207 -21.05 5.94 0.30
N GLN A 208 -22.37 6.06 0.17
CA GLN A 208 -23.16 5.65 -0.99
C GLN A 208 -23.82 6.85 -1.69
N ASP A 209 -24.40 7.78 -0.90
CA ASP A 209 -25.25 8.85 -1.45
C ASP A 209 -24.55 10.23 -1.55
N ASN A 210 -23.78 10.63 -0.53
CA ASN A 210 -23.05 11.89 -0.52
C ASN A 210 -21.72 11.80 0.26
N PHE A 211 -20.86 12.82 0.13
CA PHE A 211 -19.56 12.90 0.81
C PHE A 211 -19.46 14.05 1.83
N VAL A 212 -20.57 14.74 2.08
CA VAL A 212 -20.57 16.04 2.77
C VAL A 212 -21.17 15.94 4.17
N GLU A 213 -22.27 15.20 4.28
CA GLU A 213 -23.04 15.06 5.51
C GLU A 213 -22.40 14.04 6.45
N ARG A 214 -22.50 14.31 7.74
CA ARG A 214 -22.14 13.38 8.79
C ARG A 214 -23.15 12.24 8.86
N GLN A 215 -22.67 11.01 8.74
CA GLN A 215 -23.49 9.82 8.95
C GLN A 215 -23.66 9.47 10.44
N PRO A 216 -24.78 8.81 10.81
CA PRO A 216 -24.96 8.22 12.13
C PRO A 216 -23.78 7.31 12.52
N GLY A 217 -23.25 7.51 13.74
CA GLY A 217 -22.13 6.71 14.27
C GLY A 217 -20.73 7.26 13.96
N CYS A 218 -20.59 8.34 13.17
CA CYS A 218 -19.28 8.97 13.01
C CYS A 218 -18.81 9.64 14.31
N ARG A 219 -17.61 9.27 14.77
CA ARG A 219 -16.96 9.82 15.97
C ARG A 219 -16.41 11.23 15.79
N PHE A 220 -16.21 11.68 14.56
CA PHE A 220 -15.61 12.97 14.25
C PHE A 220 -16.69 13.99 13.90
N THR A 221 -17.02 14.89 14.83
CA THR A 221 -18.02 15.95 14.60
C THR A 221 -17.49 17.13 13.79
N THR A 222 -16.17 17.29 13.71
CA THR A 222 -15.50 18.44 13.08
C THR A 222 -14.95 18.14 11.68
N ARG A 223 -15.22 16.95 11.13
CA ARG A 223 -14.73 16.50 9.81
C ARG A 223 -15.82 16.43 8.74
N HIS A 224 -16.95 17.10 8.97
CA HIS A 224 -18.10 17.16 8.07
C HIS A 224 -18.60 18.60 7.97
N LEU A 225 -19.18 18.98 6.82
CA LEU A 225 -19.76 20.31 6.66
C LEU A 225 -21.13 20.41 7.32
N TRP A 226 -21.91 19.31 7.30
CA TRP A 226 -23.28 19.22 7.81
C TRP A 226 -23.45 17.99 8.70
#